data_AF-A0A970CBN7-F1
#
_entry.id   AF-A0A970CBN7-F1
#
_cell.length_a   1.000
_cell.length_b   1.000
_cell.length_c   1.000
_cell.angle_alpha   90.00
_cell.angle_beta   90.00
_cell.angle_gamma   90.00
#
_symmetry.space_group_name_H-M   'P 1'
#
loop_
_entity.id
_entity.type
_entity.pdbx_description
1 polymer ?
#
loop_
_entity_poly.entity_id
_entity_poly.type
_entity_poly.pdbx_seq_one_letter_code
_entity_poly.pdbx_strand_id
1 'polypeptide(L)'
;MAYSIREVSRRTGLPASTLRYYETERLLPPVPRDGARRRAYAQEDLETIAVVTCLKNTGMPIQEIRRFMQLCRQGDSTLPERYRIVLAHRRATQERIARLQKELMHVNQKVAYYRAACGLLDEPDGLEGE
;
A
#
# COMPACT_ATOMS: atom_id res chain seq x y z
N MET A 1 4.12 14.02 -19.20
CA MET A 1 2.88 13.52 -19.83
C MET A 1 1.82 13.37 -18.76
N ALA A 2 0.55 13.64 -19.07
CA ALA A 2 -0.55 13.51 -18.10
C ALA A 2 -1.35 12.23 -18.37
N TYR A 3 -1.79 11.57 -17.31
CA TYR A 3 -2.56 10.32 -17.33
C TYR A 3 -4.01 10.59 -16.97
N SER A 4 -4.93 9.91 -17.64
CA SER A 4 -6.33 9.85 -17.24
C SER A 4 -6.54 8.91 -16.05
N ILE A 5 -7.66 9.07 -15.34
CA ILE A 5 -8.01 8.17 -14.22
C ILE A 5 -8.07 6.69 -14.63
N ARG A 6 -8.43 6.38 -15.89
CA ARG A 6 -8.45 5.01 -16.41
C ARG A 6 -7.04 4.45 -16.57
N GLU A 7 -6.10 5.27 -17.04
CA GLU A 7 -4.70 4.86 -17.20
C GLU A 7 -4.03 4.68 -15.85
N VAL A 8 -4.29 5.58 -14.90
CA VAL A 8 -3.81 5.44 -13.52
C VAL A 8 -4.37 4.17 -12.90
N SER A 9 -5.68 3.92 -13.04
CA SER A 9 -6.32 2.70 -12.54
C SER A 9 -5.67 1.43 -13.10
N ARG A 10 -5.38 1.39 -14.41
CA ARG A 10 -4.68 0.26 -15.03
C ARG A 10 -3.24 0.10 -14.54
N ARG A 11 -2.53 1.19 -14.31
CA ARG A 11 -1.11 1.17 -13.87
C ARG A 11 -0.95 0.81 -12.40
N THR A 12 -1.88 1.25 -11.55
CA THR A 12 -1.80 1.04 -10.10
C THR A 12 -2.60 -0.16 -9.62
N GLY A 13 -3.45 -0.74 -10.49
CA GLY A 13 -4.40 -1.79 -10.12
C GLY A 13 -5.55 -1.31 -9.24
N LEU A 14 -5.61 0.00 -8.93
CA LEU A 14 -6.65 0.57 -8.07
C LEU A 14 -7.90 0.89 -8.89
N PRO A 15 -9.10 0.54 -8.39
CA PRO A 15 -10.34 1.01 -8.98
C PRO A 15 -10.40 2.54 -9.04
N ALA A 16 -11.01 3.09 -10.10
CA ALA A 16 -11.21 4.53 -10.22
C ALA A 16 -11.99 5.13 -9.02
N SER A 17 -12.86 4.34 -8.36
CA SER A 17 -13.53 4.74 -7.12
C SER A 17 -12.54 4.94 -5.96
N THR A 18 -11.52 4.08 -5.84
CA THR A 18 -10.46 4.21 -4.83
C THR A 18 -9.59 5.43 -5.08
N LEU A 19 -9.24 5.72 -6.34
CA LEU A 19 -8.50 6.93 -6.69
C LEU A 19 -9.29 8.20 -6.31
N ARG A 20 -10.59 8.22 -6.62
CA ARG A 20 -11.49 9.32 -6.21
C ARG A 20 -11.60 9.43 -4.69
N TYR A 21 -11.67 8.30 -4.00
CA TYR A 21 -11.67 8.27 -2.54
C TYR A 21 -10.39 8.89 -1.97
N TYR A 22 -9.22 8.57 -2.51
CA TYR A 22 -7.95 9.18 -2.07
C TYR A 22 -7.91 10.69 -2.30
N GLU A 23 -8.49 11.20 -3.39
CA GLU A 23 -8.66 12.64 -3.60
C GLU A 23 -9.59 13.28 -2.56
N THR A 24 -10.76 12.67 -2.33
CA THR A 24 -11.75 13.16 -1.36
C THR A 24 -11.18 13.21 0.06
N GLU A 25 -10.42 12.19 0.45
CA GLU A 25 -9.73 12.11 1.73
C GLU A 25 -8.48 13.01 1.83
N ARG A 26 -8.17 13.76 0.77
CA ARG A 26 -7.02 14.66 0.63
C ARG A 26 -5.66 13.96 0.78
N LEU A 27 -5.59 12.67 0.43
CA LEU A 27 -4.35 11.89 0.45
C LEU A 27 -3.46 12.18 -0.76
N LEU A 28 -4.05 12.65 -1.85
CA LEU A 28 -3.32 13.08 -3.05
C LEU A 28 -3.27 14.61 -3.12
N PRO A 29 -2.23 15.22 -3.71
CA PRO A 29 -2.27 16.63 -4.07
C PRO A 29 -3.47 16.92 -5.01
N PRO A 30 -3.92 18.19 -5.11
CA PRO A 30 -5.01 18.53 -6.01
C PRO A 30 -4.66 18.17 -7.46
N VAL A 31 -5.39 17.21 -8.03
CA VAL A 31 -5.17 16.73 -9.39
C VAL A 31 -5.73 17.77 -10.37
N PRO A 32 -4.91 18.31 -11.29
CA PRO A 32 -5.38 19.29 -12.27
C PRO A 32 -6.38 18.65 -13.25
N ARG A 33 -7.14 19.51 -13.92
CA ARG A 33 -8.06 19.10 -14.99
C ARG A 33 -7.53 19.57 -16.34
N ASP A 34 -7.68 18.73 -17.35
CA ASP A 34 -7.37 19.07 -18.74
C ASP A 34 -8.40 20.05 -19.34
N GLY A 35 -8.15 20.51 -20.57
CA GLY A 35 -9.06 21.41 -21.30
C GLY A 35 -10.46 20.82 -21.56
N ALA A 36 -10.63 19.50 -21.43
CA ALA A 36 -11.91 18.80 -21.51
C ALA A 36 -12.53 18.54 -20.12
N ARG A 37 -12.02 19.20 -19.06
CA ARG A 37 -12.49 19.10 -17.66
C ARG A 37 -12.31 17.72 -17.02
N ARG A 38 -11.46 16.85 -17.60
CA ARG A 38 -11.12 15.52 -17.07
C ARG A 38 -9.88 15.60 -16.20
N ARG A 39 -9.75 14.70 -15.22
CA ARG A 39 -8.57 14.62 -14.35
C ARG A 39 -7.33 14.25 -15.16
N ALA A 40 -6.25 14.98 -14.91
CA ALA A 40 -4.95 14.82 -15.56
C ALA A 40 -3.89 14.61 -14.47
N TYR A 41 -3.50 13.36 -14.23
CA TYR A 41 -2.49 13.00 -13.24
C TYR A 41 -1.09 13.10 -13.83
N ALA A 42 -0.16 13.70 -13.12
CA ALA A 42 1.25 13.73 -13.48
C ALA A 42 1.96 12.45 -13.01
N GLN A 43 3.23 12.26 -13.40
CA GLN A 43 3.99 11.09 -12.99
C GLN A 43 4.22 11.06 -11.47
N GLU A 44 4.42 12.22 -10.88
CA GLU A 44 4.60 12.44 -9.45
C GLU A 44 3.34 12.06 -8.64
N ASP A 45 2.16 12.20 -9.25
CA ASP A 45 0.90 11.74 -8.65
C ASP A 45 0.87 10.21 -8.54
N LEU A 46 1.41 9.48 -9.54
CA LEU A 46 1.47 8.02 -9.51
C LEU A 46 2.40 7.51 -8.41
N GLU A 47 3.56 8.17 -8.23
CA GLU A 47 4.49 7.87 -7.14
C GLU A 47 3.82 8.10 -5.77
N THR A 48 3.10 9.22 -5.65
CA THR A 48 2.33 9.51 -4.44
C THR A 48 1.25 8.46 -4.17
N ILE A 49 0.51 8.04 -5.20
CA ILE A 49 -0.49 6.97 -5.09
C ILE A 49 0.16 5.67 -4.64
N ALA A 50 1.32 5.31 -5.18
CA ALA A 50 2.05 4.10 -4.79
C ALA A 50 2.44 4.13 -3.31
N VAL A 51 2.98 5.26 -2.82
CA VAL A 51 3.33 5.43 -1.41
C VAL A 51 2.09 5.34 -0.50
N VAL A 52 1.03 6.09 -0.81
CA VAL A 52 -0.24 6.05 -0.05
C VAL A 52 -0.81 4.64 0.01
N THR A 53 -0.78 3.92 -1.11
CA THR A 53 -1.27 2.54 -1.22
C THR A 53 -0.43 1.60 -0.38
N CYS A 54 0.90 1.71 -0.45
CA CYS A 54 1.82 0.91 0.36
C CYS A 54 1.58 1.13 1.86
N LEU A 55 1.49 2.39 2.30
CA LEU A 55 1.23 2.72 3.72
C LEU A 55 -0.11 2.15 4.18
N LYS A 56 -1.16 2.28 3.37
CA LYS A 56 -2.48 1.70 3.68
C LYS A 56 -2.42 0.17 3.77
N ASN A 57 -1.83 -0.50 2.78
CA ASN A 57 -1.76 -1.96 2.72
C ASN A 57 -0.91 -2.54 3.85
N THR A 58 0.08 -1.78 4.33
CA THR A 58 0.89 -2.15 5.50
C THR A 58 0.21 -1.83 6.83
N GLY A 59 -1.03 -1.33 6.81
CA GLY A 59 -1.89 -1.16 7.98
C GLY A 59 -1.88 0.24 8.59
N MET A 60 -1.29 1.24 7.93
CA MET A 60 -1.36 2.62 8.43
C MET A 60 -2.80 3.15 8.32
N PRO A 61 -3.38 3.71 9.39
CA PRO A 61 -4.71 4.31 9.34
C PRO A 61 -4.76 5.48 8.36
N ILE A 62 -5.89 5.64 7.64
CA ILE A 62 -6.09 6.74 6.68
C ILE A 62 -5.85 8.12 7.31
N GLN A 63 -6.18 8.30 8.60
CA GLN A 63 -5.96 9.55 9.32
C GLN A 63 -4.46 9.88 9.47
N GLU A 64 -3.62 8.88 9.77
CA GLU A 64 -2.16 9.04 9.86
C GLU A 64 -1.53 9.27 8.48
N ILE A 65 -2.01 8.57 7.44
CA ILE A 65 -1.58 8.84 6.06
C ILE A 65 -1.93 10.29 5.69
N ARG A 66 -3.13 10.78 6.04
CA ARG A 66 -3.53 12.16 5.78
C ARG A 66 -2.59 13.16 6.47
N ARG A 67 -2.23 12.92 7.74
CA ARG A 67 -1.25 13.73 8.47
C ARG A 67 0.10 13.73 7.76
N PHE A 68 0.61 12.56 7.38
CA PHE A 68 1.86 12.42 6.65
C PHE A 68 1.85 13.21 5.33
N MET A 69 0.76 13.13 4.57
CA MET A 69 0.61 13.87 3.31
C MET A 69 0.50 15.38 3.51
N GLN A 70 -0.11 15.85 4.60
CA GLN A 70 -0.12 17.27 4.95
C GLN A 70 1.29 17.79 5.27
N LEU A 71 2.10 17.00 5.99
CA LEU A 71 3.50 17.35 6.25
C LEU A 71 4.31 17.41 4.96
N CYS A 72 4.10 16.47 4.03
CA CYS A 72 4.77 16.50 2.72
C CYS A 72 4.49 17.79 1.95
N ARG A 73 3.28 18.34 2.04
CA ARG A 73 2.92 19.61 1.39
C ARG A 73 3.58 20.85 2.00
N GLN A 74 4.03 20.76 3.25
CA GLN A 74 4.76 21.87 3.91
C GLN A 74 6.23 21.93 3.48
N GLY A 75 6.71 20.96 2.69
CA GLY A 75 8.07 20.91 2.18
C GLY A 75 9.08 20.40 3.21
N ASP A 76 10.33 20.82 3.06
CA ASP A 76 11.46 20.16 3.74
C ASP A 76 11.59 20.49 5.22
N SER A 77 10.91 21.54 5.70
CA SER A 77 10.81 21.88 7.12
C SER A 77 10.24 20.74 7.99
N THR A 78 9.46 19.84 7.39
CA THR A 78 8.82 18.71 8.09
C THR A 78 9.54 17.37 7.91
N LEU A 79 10.69 17.32 7.23
CA LEU A 79 11.44 16.07 6.98
C LEU A 79 11.67 15.26 8.27
N PRO A 80 12.08 15.86 9.41
CA PRO A 80 12.28 15.09 10.65
C PRO A 80 10.98 14.45 11.18
N GLU A 81 9.84 15.12 11.04
CA GLU A 81 8.54 14.58 11.49
C GLU A 81 8.06 13.47 10.55
N ARG A 82 8.17 13.67 9.23
CA ARG A 82 7.88 12.65 8.22
C ARG A 82 8.70 11.38 8.45
N TYR A 83 10.00 11.53 8.71
CA TYR A 83 10.88 10.43 9.02
C TYR A 83 10.42 9.65 10.27
N ARG A 84 10.03 10.34 11.35
CA ARG A 84 9.54 9.69 12.58
C ARG A 84 8.28 8.86 12.34
N ILE A 85 7.32 9.38 11.55
CA ILE A 85 6.08 8.66 11.20
C ILE A 85 6.42 7.36 10.46
N VAL A 86 7.22 7.45 9.40
CA VAL A 86 7.59 6.27 8.59
C VAL A 86 8.43 5.29 9.40
N LEU A 87 9.34 5.77 10.26
CA LEU A 87 10.15 4.93 11.13
C LEU A 87 9.29 4.17 12.15
N ALA A 88 8.32 4.83 12.78
CA ALA A 88 7.41 4.20 13.71
C ALA A 88 6.55 3.13 13.01
N HIS A 89 6.03 3.45 11.83
CA HIS A 89 5.25 2.51 11.01
C HIS A 89 6.08 1.31 10.55
N ARG A 90 7.36 1.53 10.19
CA ARG A 90 8.30 0.45 9.85
C ARG A 90 8.44 -0.53 11.01
N ARG A 91 8.65 -0.04 12.24
CA ARG A 91 8.77 -0.87 13.44
C ARG A 91 7.51 -1.70 13.68
N ALA A 92 6.34 -1.05 13.66
CA ALA A 92 5.06 -1.75 13.83
C ALA A 92 4.81 -2.81 12.74
N THR A 93 5.21 -2.53 11.50
CA THR A 93 5.11 -3.49 10.39
C THR A 93 6.05 -4.68 10.60
N GLN A 94 7.28 -4.46 11.05
CA GLN A 94 8.25 -5.52 11.36
C GLN A 94 7.75 -6.42 12.51
N GLU A 95 7.18 -5.85 13.56
CA GLU A 95 6.58 -6.60 14.66
C GLU A 95 5.41 -7.47 14.18
N ARG A 96 4.55 -6.92 13.29
CA ARG A 96 3.45 -7.67 12.69
C ARG A 96 3.94 -8.82 11.81
N ILE A 97 5.00 -8.62 11.02
CA ILE A 97 5.63 -9.68 10.23
C ILE A 97 6.15 -10.79 11.14
N ALA A 98 6.90 -10.46 12.18
CA ALA A 98 7.43 -11.45 13.12
C ALA A 98 6.33 -12.26 13.80
N ARG A 99 5.22 -11.61 14.19
CA ARG A 99 4.05 -12.29 14.76
C ARG A 99 3.40 -13.25 13.75
N LEU A 100 3.14 -12.78 12.53
CA LEU A 100 2.53 -13.59 11.48
C LEU A 100 3.41 -14.78 11.09
N GLN A 101 4.73 -14.61 11.05
CA GLN A 101 5.66 -15.72 10.81
C GLN A 101 5.57 -16.79 11.91
N LYS A 102 5.46 -16.37 13.19
CA LYS A 102 5.26 -17.31 14.31
C LYS A 102 3.92 -18.05 14.20
N GLU A 103 2.84 -17.36 13.84
CA GLU A 103 1.53 -17.98 13.62
C GLU A 103 1.54 -18.94 12.43
N LEU A 104 2.22 -18.57 11.34
CA LEU A 104 2.38 -19.41 10.16
C LEU A 104 3.08 -20.74 10.49
N MET A 105 4.02 -20.77 11.45
CA MET A 105 4.62 -22.03 11.90
C MET A 105 3.57 -23.02 12.43
N HIS A 106 2.56 -22.56 13.15
CA HIS A 106 1.48 -23.43 13.64
C HIS A 106 0.59 -23.93 12.50
N VAL A 107 0.31 -23.08 11.51
CA VAL A 107 -0.43 -23.48 10.31
C VAL A 107 0.36 -24.55 9.55
N ASN A 108 1.67 -24.35 9.36
CA ASN A 108 2.54 -25.30 8.67
C ASN A 108 2.60 -26.66 9.39
N GLN A 109 2.62 -26.67 10.74
CA GLN A 109 2.51 -27.91 11.51
C GLN A 109 1.20 -28.66 11.21
N LYS A 110 0.08 -27.96 11.07
CA LYS A 110 -1.20 -28.57 10.71
C LYS A 110 -1.21 -29.08 9.27
N VAL A 111 -0.64 -28.32 8.33
CA VAL A 111 -0.47 -28.77 6.94
C VAL A 111 0.34 -30.06 6.89
N ALA A 112 1.47 -30.13 7.60
CA ALA A 112 2.30 -31.34 7.66
C ALA A 112 1.56 -32.54 8.28
N TYR A 113 0.81 -32.31 9.36
CA TYR A 113 -0.01 -33.34 9.99
C TYR A 113 -1.04 -33.92 9.03
N TYR A 114 -1.81 -33.07 8.35
CA TYR A 114 -2.83 -33.52 7.39
C TYR A 114 -2.22 -34.16 6.15
N ARG A 115 -1.07 -33.66 5.67
CA ARG A 115 -0.33 -34.30 4.57
C ARG A 115 0.02 -35.76 4.92
N ALA A 116 0.58 -35.99 6.10
CA ALA A 116 0.92 -37.33 6.57
C ALA A 116 -0.33 -38.21 6.76
N ALA A 117 -1.40 -37.67 7.33
CA ALA A 117 -2.65 -38.40 7.56
C ALA A 117 -3.38 -38.79 6.26
N CYS A 118 -3.33 -37.94 5.23
CA CYS A 118 -3.97 -38.18 3.94
C CYS A 118 -3.13 -39.04 2.99
N GLY A 119 -1.85 -39.32 3.30
CA GLY A 119 -0.95 -40.03 2.39
C GLY A 119 -0.66 -39.27 1.10
N LEU A 120 -0.77 -37.94 1.13
CA LEU A 120 -0.46 -37.08 -0.03
C LEU A 120 1.06 -37.12 -0.25
N LEU A 121 1.50 -37.72 -1.35
CA LEU A 121 2.89 -37.65 -1.82
C LEU A 121 3.25 -36.20 -2.13
N ASP A 122 4.54 -35.85 -2.00
CA ASP A 122 5.07 -34.49 -2.00
C ASP A 122 4.74 -33.69 -3.27
N GLU A 123 3.56 -33.08 -3.26
CA GLU A 123 3.26 -31.77 -3.82
C GLU A 123 4.19 -30.68 -3.25
N PRO A 124 5.21 -30.12 -3.94
CA PRO A 124 5.80 -28.87 -3.45
C PRO A 124 4.66 -27.86 -3.33
N ASP A 125 4.48 -27.30 -2.14
CA ASP A 125 3.55 -26.19 -1.95
C ASP A 125 4.11 -25.06 -2.83
N GLY A 126 3.50 -24.83 -3.99
CA GLY A 126 3.98 -23.96 -5.07
C GLY A 126 3.91 -22.48 -4.72
N LEU A 127 4.45 -22.11 -3.56
CA LEU A 127 4.57 -20.73 -3.08
C LEU A 127 6.03 -20.26 -3.19
N GLU A 128 6.68 -20.58 -4.31
CA GLU A 128 7.78 -19.76 -4.83
C GLU A 128 7.24 -18.86 -5.95
N GLY A 129 7.22 -17.55 -5.71
CA GLY A 129 6.84 -16.50 -6.67
C GLY A 129 6.03 -15.41 -5.97
N GLU A 130 6.38 -14.12 -6.01
CA GLU A 130 7.43 -13.34 -6.70
C GLU A 130 7.79 -12.14 -5.80
#